data_AF-A0A929ELK2-F1
#
_entry.id   AF-A0A929ELK2-F1
#
_cell.length_a   1.000
_cell.length_b   1.000
_cell.length_c   1.000
_cell.angle_alpha   90.00
_cell.angle_beta   90.00
_cell.angle_gamma   90.00
#
_symmetry.space_group_name_H-M   'P 1'
#
loop_
_entity.id
_entity.type
_entity.pdbx_description
1 polymer ?
#
loop_
_entity_poly.entity_id
_entity_poly.type
_entity_poly.pdbx_seq_one_letter_code
_entity_poly.pdbx_strand_id
1 'polypeptide(L)'
;MSTERGVSFSGASVMGLEGASLPSSSFWFPRRLAPFAFYDISVSLPKGFDAVMEGEFISHKETESRSVVRYKVGVPSDGINLIAARFIVNKESYKGIDIYTYFYVDDDELSQRYIDKTKFYIDAFDALMPPYPYKKFAVVENFLPTGFGMPSFTLLGSAVLRLPFIPDTALGHEFVHNWWGNGVYIDAASGNWAEALTTYTADHQSREREGKDAVAAYRMRALSNYANYAYNSVKPVSSFGYGTSTEDRAIGYSKAMMIFHMLRSIVGDDQFYASLRRFYDDNAFTKGSWEDIRVAFEDTSGLELGWFFDQWLTRAGGPKLSIERVKLSRGSKSPYRLSFVIKQEPPFYRLTVPVLIETLGGMEKRLVTLTKGSKRVKLKLDERPLSFEVDPGSDIFRLLSPVEIPPSLATVLGNKESILVLPADVHSSLRYQLIAKTIKHDFALEVKGDTQVTQDELLEGQASYFIFGGEGENRLFDLVKERLPEGLVVGKGFFMVEGVRYDYKDSVLVAAISVGDKGRTLAILFGGLSAGELERIGQRISHLTSKGFLVFTRGAGLKHGTFEGRKSLRYEFND
;
A
#
# COMPACT_ATOMS: atom_id res chain seq x y z
N MET A 1 -4.32 -17.01 -22.99
CA MET A 1 -4.40 -16.76 -21.54
C MET A 1 -4.71 -15.29 -21.36
N SER A 2 -5.85 -14.93 -20.77
CA SER A 2 -6.11 -13.52 -20.45
C SER A 2 -5.15 -13.07 -19.37
N THR A 3 -4.53 -11.92 -19.58
CA THR A 3 -3.93 -11.13 -18.51
C THR A 3 -5.09 -10.64 -17.64
N GLU A 4 -5.33 -11.33 -16.52
CA GLU A 4 -6.14 -10.78 -15.43
C GLU A 4 -5.50 -9.45 -15.00
N ARG A 5 -6.26 -8.52 -14.42
CA ARG A 5 -5.74 -7.19 -14.02
C ARG A 5 -6.09 -6.99 -12.55
N GLY A 6 -5.10 -6.64 -11.72
CA GLY A 6 -5.33 -6.29 -10.33
C GLY A 6 -6.01 -7.36 -9.47
N VAL A 7 -6.55 -6.92 -8.33
CA VAL A 7 -6.94 -7.74 -7.18
C VAL A 7 -8.33 -8.36 -7.41
N SER A 8 -8.40 -9.69 -7.53
CA SER A 8 -9.64 -10.50 -7.50
C SER A 8 -10.65 -10.18 -8.60
N PHE A 9 -10.38 -10.68 -9.80
CA PHE A 9 -11.38 -10.75 -10.87
C PHE A 9 -12.42 -11.84 -10.53
N SER A 10 -13.71 -11.50 -10.42
CA SER A 10 -14.72 -12.53 -10.64
C SER A 10 -14.72 -12.82 -12.15
N GLY A 11 -14.19 -13.98 -12.54
CA GLY A 11 -14.18 -14.52 -13.92
C GLY A 11 -15.51 -14.40 -14.68
N ALA A 12 -16.61 -14.29 -13.94
CA ALA A 12 -17.96 -14.44 -14.43
C ALA A 12 -18.58 -13.10 -14.84
N SER A 13 -19.25 -13.13 -15.99
CA SER A 13 -20.26 -12.13 -16.32
C SER A 13 -21.41 -12.16 -15.32
N VAL A 14 -21.90 -10.99 -14.94
CA VAL A 14 -23.11 -10.84 -14.10
C VAL A 14 -24.14 -10.03 -14.88
N MET A 15 -25.38 -10.50 -14.92
CA MET A 15 -26.51 -9.78 -15.49
C MET A 15 -27.73 -9.94 -14.59
N GLY A 16 -28.43 -8.84 -14.33
CA GLY A 16 -29.63 -8.81 -13.49
C GLY A 16 -30.40 -7.51 -13.65
N LEU A 17 -31.38 -7.28 -12.76
CA LEU A 17 -32.21 -6.07 -12.77
C LEU A 17 -31.38 -4.80 -12.48
N GLU A 18 -30.33 -4.94 -11.68
CA GLU A 18 -29.38 -3.88 -11.30
C GLU A 18 -28.54 -3.40 -12.50
N GLY A 19 -28.21 -4.30 -13.43
CA GLY A 19 -27.22 -4.03 -14.47
C GLY A 19 -26.59 -5.27 -15.09
N ALA A 20 -25.61 -5.03 -15.95
CA ALA A 20 -24.72 -6.02 -16.53
C ALA A 20 -23.26 -5.61 -16.27
N SER A 21 -22.45 -6.57 -15.86
CA SER A 21 -20.99 -6.50 -15.84
C SER A 21 -20.46 -7.63 -16.69
N LEU A 22 -19.95 -7.29 -17.88
CA LEU A 22 -19.42 -8.21 -18.88
C LEU A 22 -17.94 -7.90 -19.07
N PRO A 23 -17.08 -8.36 -18.16
CA PRO A 23 -15.67 -8.05 -18.25
C PRO A 23 -15.00 -8.95 -19.29
N SER A 24 -13.93 -8.46 -19.91
CA SER A 24 -13.29 -9.09 -21.06
C SER A 24 -13.02 -10.59 -20.80
N SER A 25 -12.40 -10.94 -19.67
CA SER A 25 -11.98 -12.30 -19.33
C SER A 25 -13.10 -13.31 -19.08
N SER A 26 -14.38 -12.91 -19.14
CA SER A 26 -15.50 -13.87 -19.16
C SER A 26 -15.76 -14.47 -20.55
N PHE A 27 -15.01 -14.05 -21.57
CA PHE A 27 -15.13 -14.53 -22.96
C PHE A 27 -16.54 -14.37 -23.55
N TRP A 28 -17.27 -13.33 -23.13
CA TRP A 28 -18.65 -13.03 -23.57
C TRP A 28 -18.77 -12.62 -25.06
N PHE A 29 -17.64 -12.34 -25.72
CA PHE A 29 -17.57 -11.97 -27.12
C PHE A 29 -16.54 -12.85 -27.88
N PRO A 30 -16.70 -13.06 -29.20
CA PRO A 30 -15.73 -13.81 -29.98
C PRO A 30 -14.34 -13.15 -29.97
N ARG A 31 -13.32 -13.90 -29.57
CA ARG A 31 -11.93 -13.43 -29.57
C ARG A 31 -11.15 -14.03 -30.73
N ARG A 32 -10.30 -13.21 -31.36
CA ARG A 32 -9.31 -13.70 -32.33
C ARG A 32 -8.15 -14.38 -31.60
N LEU A 33 -7.40 -15.20 -32.32
CA LEU A 33 -6.12 -15.75 -31.84
C LEU A 33 -5.04 -14.65 -31.72
N ALA A 34 -5.18 -13.54 -32.45
CA ALA A 34 -4.31 -12.36 -32.30
C ALA A 34 -4.58 -11.65 -30.96
N PRO A 35 -3.54 -11.17 -30.26
CA PRO A 35 -3.66 -10.68 -28.88
C PRO A 35 -4.37 -9.33 -28.75
N PHE A 36 -4.39 -8.50 -29.81
CA PHE A 36 -4.97 -7.15 -29.78
C PHE A 36 -5.83 -6.86 -31.02
N ALA A 37 -6.90 -6.08 -30.85
CA ALA A 37 -7.80 -5.68 -31.93
C ALA A 37 -8.40 -4.29 -31.70
N PHE A 38 -8.95 -3.72 -32.78
CA PHE A 38 -9.79 -2.52 -32.76
C PHE A 38 -11.26 -2.94 -32.74
N TYR A 39 -12.10 -2.13 -32.12
CA TYR A 39 -13.52 -2.45 -31.97
C TYR A 39 -14.42 -1.27 -32.34
N ASP A 40 -15.54 -1.56 -33.00
CA ASP A 40 -16.66 -0.65 -33.23
C ASP A 40 -17.92 -1.39 -32.79
N ILE A 41 -18.49 -0.96 -31.66
CA ILE A 41 -19.45 -1.75 -30.89
C ILE A 41 -20.72 -0.93 -30.74
N SER A 42 -21.86 -1.55 -31.06
CA SER A 42 -23.18 -1.02 -30.76
C SER A 42 -23.88 -1.96 -29.78
N VAL A 43 -24.32 -1.41 -28.65
CA VAL A 43 -24.98 -2.14 -27.57
C VAL A 43 -26.45 -1.73 -27.54
N SER A 44 -27.37 -2.69 -27.69
CA SER A 44 -28.81 -2.47 -27.55
C SER A 44 -29.25 -2.90 -26.16
N LEU A 45 -29.84 -1.99 -25.40
CA LEU A 45 -30.21 -2.11 -23.99
C LEU A 45 -31.71 -1.84 -23.79
N PRO A 46 -32.30 -2.28 -22.68
CA PRO A 46 -33.63 -1.82 -22.28
C PRO A 46 -33.69 -0.29 -22.14
N LYS A 47 -34.88 0.30 -22.26
CA LYS A 47 -35.09 1.74 -22.07
C LYS A 47 -34.60 2.21 -20.68
N GLY A 48 -33.93 3.36 -20.65
CA GLY A 48 -33.37 3.97 -19.44
C GLY A 48 -32.11 3.29 -18.90
N PHE A 49 -31.52 2.35 -19.64
CA PHE A 49 -30.17 1.85 -19.38
C PHE A 49 -29.17 2.57 -20.29
N ASP A 50 -27.96 2.76 -19.76
CA ASP A 50 -26.78 3.19 -20.50
C ASP A 50 -25.69 2.12 -20.36
N ALA A 51 -24.65 2.21 -21.21
CA ALA A 51 -23.49 1.36 -21.14
C ALA A 51 -22.20 2.18 -21.27
N VAL A 52 -21.17 1.70 -20.59
CA VAL A 52 -19.83 2.24 -20.62
C VAL A 52 -18.83 1.14 -20.96
N MET A 53 -17.91 1.50 -21.84
CA MET A 53 -16.88 0.64 -22.41
C MET A 53 -15.60 1.46 -22.63
N GLU A 54 -14.52 0.77 -23.01
CA GLU A 54 -13.30 1.41 -23.44
C GLU A 54 -13.51 2.26 -24.71
N GLY A 55 -12.66 3.28 -24.87
CA GLY A 55 -12.54 4.05 -26.10
C GLY A 55 -13.44 5.29 -26.16
N GLU A 56 -13.72 5.70 -27.38
CA GLU A 56 -14.46 6.93 -27.69
C GLU A 56 -15.98 6.67 -27.70
N PHE A 57 -16.72 7.51 -26.98
CA PHE A 57 -18.18 7.54 -27.06
C PHE A 57 -18.62 8.16 -28.39
N ILE A 58 -19.39 7.43 -29.19
CA ILE A 58 -19.82 7.89 -30.52
C ILE A 58 -21.24 8.42 -30.49
N SER A 59 -22.18 7.69 -29.89
CA SER A 59 -23.58 8.11 -29.83
C SER A 59 -24.38 7.32 -28.81
N HIS A 60 -25.41 7.96 -28.28
CA HIS A 60 -26.49 7.33 -27.53
C HIS A 60 -27.82 7.72 -28.17
N LYS A 61 -28.65 6.73 -28.50
CA LYS A 61 -29.98 6.91 -29.09
C LYS A 61 -30.99 6.11 -28.30
N GLU A 62 -31.96 6.78 -27.71
CA GLU A 62 -33.08 6.13 -27.04
C GLU A 62 -34.34 6.19 -27.90
N THR A 63 -35.08 5.07 -27.94
CA THR A 63 -36.42 4.95 -28.55
C THR A 63 -37.45 4.62 -27.47
N GLU A 64 -38.72 4.50 -27.85
CA GLU A 64 -39.80 4.15 -26.91
C GLU A 64 -39.58 2.80 -26.18
N SER A 65 -38.79 1.90 -26.75
CA SER A 65 -38.60 0.53 -26.24
C SER A 65 -37.16 0.16 -25.87
N ARG A 66 -36.14 0.90 -26.34
CA ARG A 66 -34.74 0.53 -26.17
C ARG A 66 -33.80 1.73 -26.15
N SER A 67 -32.63 1.54 -25.57
CA SER A 67 -31.48 2.43 -25.62
C SER A 67 -30.38 1.78 -26.48
N VAL A 68 -29.73 2.54 -27.37
CA VAL A 68 -28.62 2.05 -28.19
C VAL A 68 -27.42 2.96 -28.03
N VAL A 69 -26.32 2.40 -27.54
CA VAL A 69 -25.06 3.13 -27.30
C VAL A 69 -23.99 2.58 -28.23
N ARG A 70 -23.18 3.46 -28.82
CA ARG A 70 -22.07 3.09 -29.72
C ARG A 70 -20.75 3.63 -29.20
N TYR A 71 -19.74 2.76 -29.18
CA TYR A 71 -18.36 3.08 -28.83
C TYR A 71 -17.40 2.65 -29.93
N LYS A 72 -16.27 3.36 -30.03
CA LYS A 72 -15.15 3.00 -30.90
C LYS A 72 -13.86 2.91 -30.09
N VAL A 73 -13.24 1.74 -30.09
CA VAL A 73 -11.92 1.51 -29.52
C VAL A 73 -10.89 1.73 -30.63
N GLY A 74 -10.39 2.96 -30.71
CA GLY A 74 -9.47 3.42 -31.77
C GLY A 74 -8.00 3.02 -31.58
N VAL A 75 -7.68 2.28 -30.52
CA VAL A 75 -6.34 1.78 -30.19
C VAL A 75 -6.37 0.25 -30.07
N PRO A 76 -5.26 -0.47 -30.29
CA PRO A 76 -5.22 -1.91 -30.07
C PRO A 76 -5.61 -2.26 -28.63
N SER A 77 -6.61 -3.11 -28.45
CA SER A 77 -7.10 -3.57 -27.14
C SER A 77 -7.10 -5.09 -27.03
N ASP A 78 -6.80 -5.64 -25.85
CA ASP A 78 -6.78 -7.08 -25.54
C ASP A 78 -8.18 -7.68 -25.30
N GLY A 79 -9.20 -6.83 -25.35
CA GLY A 79 -10.59 -7.22 -25.38
C GLY A 79 -11.55 -6.09 -25.02
N ILE A 80 -12.71 -6.47 -24.50
CA ILE A 80 -13.85 -5.58 -24.31
C ILE A 80 -14.42 -5.75 -22.91
N ASN A 81 -14.42 -4.69 -22.11
CA ASN A 81 -15.17 -4.62 -20.86
C ASN A 81 -16.42 -3.77 -21.06
N LEU A 82 -17.59 -4.31 -20.71
CA LEU A 82 -18.86 -3.63 -20.83
C LEU A 82 -19.57 -3.63 -19.49
N ILE A 83 -19.90 -2.43 -19.01
CA ILE A 83 -20.73 -2.22 -17.83
C ILE A 83 -22.00 -1.50 -18.29
N ALA A 84 -23.17 -1.98 -17.89
CA ALA A 84 -24.44 -1.36 -18.21
C ALA A 84 -25.34 -1.30 -16.99
N ALA A 85 -25.97 -0.16 -16.76
CA ALA A 85 -26.93 0.02 -15.68
C ALA A 85 -27.81 1.26 -15.96
N ARG A 86 -28.67 1.61 -15.02
CA ARG A 86 -29.44 2.86 -15.06
C ARG A 86 -28.60 3.98 -14.45
N PHE A 87 -27.80 4.64 -15.28
CA PHE A 87 -26.92 5.72 -14.85
C PHE A 87 -27.54 7.11 -15.08
N ILE A 88 -27.21 8.04 -14.19
CA ILE A 88 -27.14 9.46 -14.51
C ILE A 88 -25.73 9.71 -15.07
N VAL A 89 -25.67 10.30 -16.26
CA VAL A 89 -24.42 10.52 -16.98
C VAL A 89 -24.13 12.01 -17.06
N ASN A 90 -23.03 12.44 -16.44
CA ASN A 90 -22.52 13.80 -16.57
C ASN A 90 -21.26 13.79 -17.42
N LYS A 91 -21.04 14.90 -18.13
CA LYS A 91 -19.91 15.06 -19.05
C LYS A 91 -19.34 16.47 -18.96
N GLU A 92 -18.02 16.56 -18.90
CA GLU A 92 -17.26 17.77 -19.24
C GLU A 92 -16.08 17.43 -20.14
N SER A 93 -15.63 18.38 -20.96
CA SER A 93 -14.42 18.23 -21.77
C SER A 93 -13.30 19.09 -21.20
N TYR A 94 -12.11 18.52 -21.04
CA TYR A 94 -10.94 19.22 -20.51
C TYR A 94 -9.68 18.83 -21.30
N LYS A 95 -8.95 19.83 -21.82
CA LYS A 95 -7.74 19.63 -22.65
C LYS A 95 -7.92 18.61 -23.81
N GLY A 96 -9.11 18.57 -24.41
CA GLY A 96 -9.42 17.64 -25.51
C GLY A 96 -9.69 16.19 -25.08
N ILE A 97 -9.87 15.95 -23.78
CA ILE A 97 -10.29 14.68 -23.18
C ILE A 97 -11.71 14.85 -22.64
N ASP A 98 -12.61 13.94 -23.01
CA ASP A 98 -13.95 13.90 -22.45
C ASP A 98 -13.97 13.16 -21.12
N ILE A 99 -14.41 13.83 -20.06
CA ILE A 99 -14.54 13.29 -18.71
C ILE A 99 -16.01 12.97 -18.45
N TYR A 100 -16.30 11.74 -18.04
CA TYR A 100 -17.64 11.31 -17.71
C TYR A 100 -17.74 10.79 -16.28
N THR A 101 -18.91 10.95 -15.67
CA THR A 101 -19.35 10.12 -14.54
C THR A 101 -20.58 9.32 -14.95
N TYR A 102 -20.62 8.05 -14.55
CA TYR A 102 -21.77 7.15 -14.73
C TYR A 102 -22.18 6.68 -13.34
N PHE A 103 -23.03 7.46 -12.66
CA PHE A 103 -23.42 7.21 -11.27
C PHE A 103 -24.90 6.83 -11.17
N TYR A 104 -25.27 6.15 -10.10
CA TYR A 104 -26.68 5.93 -9.80
C TYR A 104 -27.33 7.24 -9.33
N VAL A 105 -28.66 7.28 -9.41
CA VAL A 105 -29.46 8.46 -9.05
C VAL A 105 -29.16 8.96 -7.63
N ASP A 106 -28.87 8.04 -6.70
CA ASP A 106 -28.59 8.36 -5.30
C ASP A 106 -27.23 9.05 -5.08
N ASP A 107 -26.31 8.95 -6.04
CA ASP A 107 -24.92 9.42 -5.93
C ASP A 107 -24.54 10.47 -6.98
N ASP A 108 -25.49 10.93 -7.79
CA ASP A 108 -25.26 11.92 -8.85
C ASP A 108 -24.62 13.22 -8.34
N GLU A 109 -24.93 13.61 -7.10
CA GLU A 109 -24.33 14.79 -6.45
C GLU A 109 -22.80 14.72 -6.32
N LEU A 110 -22.22 13.51 -6.37
CA LEU A 110 -20.77 13.30 -6.34
C LEU A 110 -20.10 13.57 -7.70
N SER A 111 -20.88 13.68 -8.79
CA SER A 111 -20.36 13.76 -10.16
C SER A 111 -19.35 14.90 -10.35
N GLN A 112 -19.71 16.13 -9.94
CA GLN A 112 -18.84 17.29 -10.13
C GLN A 112 -17.50 17.13 -9.42
N ARG A 113 -17.52 16.58 -8.20
CA ARG A 113 -16.32 16.34 -7.40
C ARG A 113 -15.35 15.39 -8.12
N TYR A 114 -15.86 14.31 -8.71
CA TYR A 114 -15.05 13.35 -9.45
C TYR A 114 -14.54 13.93 -10.78
N ILE A 115 -15.37 14.70 -11.50
CA ILE A 115 -14.96 15.39 -12.72
C ILE A 115 -13.80 16.35 -12.43
N ASP A 116 -13.94 17.22 -11.43
CA ASP A 116 -12.91 18.20 -11.08
C ASP A 116 -11.62 17.52 -10.61
N LYS A 117 -11.75 16.40 -9.88
CA LYS A 117 -10.58 15.62 -9.48
C LYS A 117 -9.89 14.94 -10.68
N THR A 118 -10.64 14.47 -11.67
CA THR A 118 -10.05 13.96 -12.92
C THR A 118 -9.32 15.07 -13.69
N LYS A 119 -9.87 16.30 -13.77
CA LYS A 119 -9.16 17.45 -14.38
C LYS A 119 -7.83 17.71 -13.66
N PHE A 120 -7.84 17.70 -12.33
CA PHE A 120 -6.62 17.81 -11.53
C PHE A 120 -5.60 16.71 -11.88
N TYR A 121 -6.03 15.45 -12.03
CA TYR A 121 -5.11 14.36 -12.41
C TYR A 121 -4.58 14.49 -13.83
N ILE A 122 -5.40 14.95 -14.78
CA ILE A 122 -4.93 15.29 -16.13
C ILE A 122 -3.77 16.27 -16.02
N ASP A 123 -3.93 17.40 -15.33
CA ASP A 123 -2.85 18.39 -15.17
C ASP A 123 -1.64 17.87 -14.39
N ALA A 124 -1.90 17.10 -13.33
CA ALA A 124 -0.87 16.55 -12.46
C ALA A 124 0.08 15.60 -13.18
N PHE A 125 -0.41 14.84 -14.17
CA PHE A 125 0.37 13.83 -14.89
C PHE A 125 0.82 14.30 -16.28
N ASP A 126 0.17 15.29 -16.88
CA ASP A 126 0.57 15.91 -18.17
C ASP A 126 2.05 16.38 -18.16
N ALA A 127 2.54 16.89 -17.02
CA ALA A 127 3.92 17.33 -16.89
C ALA A 127 4.96 16.18 -16.82
N LEU A 128 4.53 14.98 -16.42
CA LEU A 128 5.43 13.89 -16.00
C LEU A 128 5.35 12.66 -16.89
N MET A 129 4.19 12.40 -17.48
CA MET A 129 3.89 11.23 -18.31
C MET A 129 3.84 11.61 -19.79
N PRO A 130 3.84 10.62 -20.70
CA PRO A 130 3.38 10.83 -22.07
C PRO A 130 1.98 11.45 -22.12
N PRO A 131 1.58 12.07 -23.24
CA PRO A 131 0.21 12.52 -23.44
C PRO A 131 -0.81 11.43 -23.13
N TYR A 132 -1.95 11.82 -22.55
CA TYR A 132 -3.00 10.86 -22.19
C TYR A 132 -3.45 10.04 -23.42
N PRO A 133 -3.49 8.70 -23.33
CA PRO A 133 -3.55 7.86 -24.53
C PRO A 133 -4.95 7.62 -25.10
N TYR A 134 -6.01 8.13 -24.46
CA TYR A 134 -7.39 7.95 -24.90
C TYR A 134 -8.10 9.29 -25.10
N LYS A 135 -9.26 9.26 -25.78
CA LYS A 135 -10.12 10.44 -25.97
C LYS A 135 -11.05 10.74 -24.79
N LYS A 136 -11.15 9.79 -23.86
CA LYS A 136 -12.10 9.81 -22.76
C LYS A 136 -11.47 9.25 -21.49
N PHE A 137 -11.89 9.76 -20.34
CA PHE A 137 -11.82 9.04 -19.07
C PHE A 137 -13.20 9.04 -18.38
N ALA A 138 -13.65 7.91 -17.84
CA ALA A 138 -14.89 7.85 -17.06
C ALA A 138 -14.68 7.30 -15.64
N VAL A 139 -15.40 7.86 -14.67
CA VAL A 139 -15.58 7.25 -13.35
C VAL A 139 -16.96 6.60 -13.33
N VAL A 140 -17.00 5.29 -13.11
CA VAL A 140 -18.20 4.48 -13.23
C VAL A 140 -18.52 3.87 -11.88
N GLU A 141 -19.71 4.16 -11.37
CA GLU A 141 -20.22 3.49 -10.19
C GLU A 141 -20.60 2.05 -10.52
N ASN A 142 -20.25 1.12 -9.64
CA ASN A 142 -20.48 -0.30 -9.85
C ASN A 142 -21.38 -0.89 -8.75
N PHE A 143 -22.33 -1.74 -9.15
CA PHE A 143 -23.17 -2.49 -8.20
C PHE A 143 -22.39 -3.61 -7.50
N LEU A 144 -21.28 -4.07 -8.10
CA LEU A 144 -20.35 -4.98 -7.42
C LEU A 144 -19.38 -4.18 -6.53
N PRO A 145 -18.99 -4.70 -5.36
CA PRO A 145 -18.06 -4.04 -4.44
C PRO A 145 -16.61 -4.14 -4.93
N THR A 146 -16.33 -3.62 -6.12
CA THR A 146 -15.04 -3.72 -6.79
C THR A 146 -14.48 -2.36 -7.18
N GLY A 147 -13.15 -2.26 -7.29
CA GLY A 147 -12.44 -1.08 -7.77
C GLY A 147 -11.39 -1.50 -8.79
N PHE A 148 -11.45 -0.97 -10.02
CA PHE A 148 -10.56 -1.38 -11.12
C PHE A 148 -10.38 -0.30 -12.19
N GLY A 149 -9.13 -0.05 -12.57
CA GLY A 149 -8.73 0.78 -13.72
C GLY A 149 -8.80 0.00 -15.04
N MET A 150 -9.80 0.31 -15.84
CA MET A 150 -9.96 -0.17 -17.21
C MET A 150 -9.37 0.85 -18.20
N PRO A 151 -9.11 0.47 -19.47
CA PRO A 151 -8.65 1.41 -20.48
C PRO A 151 -9.72 2.49 -20.65
N SER A 152 -9.39 3.77 -20.44
CA SER A 152 -10.29 4.92 -20.52
C SER A 152 -11.45 5.00 -19.50
N PHE A 153 -11.52 4.14 -18.47
CA PHE A 153 -12.48 4.31 -17.37
C PHE A 153 -12.08 3.55 -16.11
N THR A 154 -12.60 3.93 -14.95
CA THR A 154 -12.44 3.18 -13.70
C THR A 154 -13.78 2.79 -13.13
N LEU A 155 -13.84 1.61 -12.50
CA LEU A 155 -14.99 1.15 -11.73
C LEU A 155 -14.76 1.44 -10.25
N LEU A 156 -15.80 1.89 -9.55
CA LEU A 156 -15.81 2.07 -8.10
C LEU A 156 -17.15 1.58 -7.55
N GLY A 157 -17.14 0.60 -6.66
CA GLY A 157 -18.36 0.17 -5.96
C GLY A 157 -18.97 1.32 -5.14
N SER A 158 -20.30 1.39 -5.04
CA SER A 158 -21.03 2.50 -4.40
C SER A 158 -20.51 2.87 -3.00
N ALA A 159 -20.23 1.87 -2.16
CA ALA A 159 -19.70 2.11 -0.82
C ALA A 159 -18.31 2.76 -0.84
N VAL A 160 -17.47 2.41 -1.82
CA VAL A 160 -16.14 3.00 -2.01
C VAL A 160 -16.28 4.41 -2.59
N LEU A 161 -17.11 4.60 -3.62
CA LEU A 161 -17.37 5.89 -4.25
C LEU A 161 -17.73 6.99 -3.23
N ARG A 162 -18.55 6.66 -2.23
CA ARG A 162 -19.01 7.59 -1.19
C ARG A 162 -17.94 7.96 -0.16
N LEU A 163 -16.81 7.25 -0.10
CA LEU A 163 -15.75 7.54 0.88
C LEU A 163 -14.99 8.82 0.48
N PRO A 164 -14.91 9.82 1.38
CA PRO A 164 -14.44 11.15 1.00
C PRO A 164 -12.95 11.21 0.66
N PHE A 165 -12.15 10.20 0.95
CA PHE A 165 -10.72 10.20 0.61
C PHE A 165 -10.44 9.54 -0.75
N ILE A 166 -11.38 8.83 -1.36
CA ILE A 166 -11.17 8.05 -2.60
C ILE A 166 -10.77 8.91 -3.80
N PRO A 167 -11.35 10.11 -4.01
CA PRO A 167 -10.87 11.01 -5.06
C PRO A 167 -9.38 11.36 -4.91
N ASP A 168 -8.88 11.50 -3.68
CA ASP A 168 -7.50 11.90 -3.37
C ASP A 168 -6.53 10.71 -3.22
N THR A 169 -7.03 9.47 -3.24
CA THR A 169 -6.21 8.26 -3.12
C THR A 169 -6.39 7.36 -4.36
N ALA A 170 -7.38 6.46 -4.35
CA ALA A 170 -7.52 5.42 -5.35
C ALA A 170 -7.75 5.96 -6.76
N LEU A 171 -8.48 7.07 -6.93
CA LEU A 171 -8.76 7.61 -8.27
C LEU A 171 -7.48 7.98 -9.04
N GLY A 172 -6.47 8.52 -8.36
CA GLY A 172 -5.19 8.85 -8.99
C GLY A 172 -4.44 7.60 -9.47
N HIS A 173 -4.47 6.54 -8.66
CA HIS A 173 -3.92 5.23 -9.00
C HIS A 173 -4.59 4.64 -10.25
N GLU A 174 -5.92 4.57 -10.24
CA GLU A 174 -6.68 4.02 -11.38
C GLU A 174 -6.55 4.88 -12.65
N PHE A 175 -6.41 6.21 -12.49
CA PHE A 175 -6.14 7.09 -13.62
C PHE A 175 -4.77 6.81 -14.25
N VAL A 176 -3.72 6.57 -13.46
CA VAL A 176 -2.37 6.28 -13.98
C VAL A 176 -2.29 4.93 -14.68
N HIS A 177 -3.16 3.96 -14.36
CA HIS A 177 -3.25 2.71 -15.11
C HIS A 177 -3.57 2.88 -16.61
N ASN A 178 -4.08 4.04 -17.03
CA ASN A 178 -4.26 4.34 -18.46
C ASN A 178 -2.95 4.31 -19.26
N TRP A 179 -1.81 4.60 -18.63
CA TRP A 179 -0.49 4.38 -19.24
C TRP A 179 0.04 2.98 -18.91
N TRP A 180 0.01 2.60 -17.63
CA TRP A 180 0.65 1.36 -17.14
C TRP A 180 -0.37 0.24 -16.92
N GLY A 181 -0.33 -0.79 -17.76
CA GLY A 181 -1.27 -1.91 -17.74
C GLY A 181 -2.41 -1.80 -18.76
N ASN A 182 -2.81 -0.57 -19.13
CA ASN A 182 -3.81 -0.34 -20.19
C ASN A 182 -3.22 0.33 -21.45
N GLY A 183 -2.19 1.16 -21.30
CA GLY A 183 -1.50 1.84 -22.40
C GLY A 183 -0.26 1.08 -22.89
N VAL A 184 0.49 0.47 -21.97
CA VAL A 184 1.47 -0.60 -22.23
C VAL A 184 1.01 -1.80 -21.43
N TYR A 185 0.68 -2.90 -22.12
CA TYR A 185 0.18 -4.11 -21.49
C TYR A 185 1.30 -4.88 -20.81
N ILE A 186 0.94 -5.69 -19.81
CA ILE A 186 1.92 -6.46 -19.04
C ILE A 186 2.32 -7.72 -19.81
N ASP A 187 3.62 -7.94 -19.99
CA ASP A 187 4.12 -9.28 -20.27
C ASP A 187 4.20 -10.12 -18.98
N ALA A 188 3.18 -10.95 -18.78
CA ALA A 188 3.04 -11.82 -17.62
C ALA A 188 4.22 -12.79 -17.43
N ALA A 189 5.01 -13.09 -18.47
CA ALA A 189 6.19 -13.94 -18.34
C ALA A 189 7.31 -13.30 -17.51
N SER A 190 7.33 -11.96 -17.42
CA SER A 190 8.32 -11.20 -16.66
C SER A 190 7.85 -10.76 -15.27
N GLY A 191 6.57 -10.96 -14.95
CA GLY A 191 5.92 -10.44 -13.75
C GLY A 191 5.29 -9.05 -13.97
N ASN A 192 4.35 -8.69 -13.11
CA ASN A 192 3.55 -7.48 -13.22
C ASN A 192 4.28 -6.26 -12.64
N TRP A 193 4.85 -5.46 -13.52
CA TRP A 193 5.50 -4.19 -13.19
C TRP A 193 4.51 -3.02 -13.04
N ALA A 194 3.31 -3.13 -13.61
CA ALA A 194 2.38 -2.01 -13.74
C ALA A 194 1.87 -1.52 -12.38
N GLU A 195 1.50 -2.44 -11.48
CA GLU A 195 1.04 -2.09 -10.12
C GLU A 195 2.10 -1.29 -9.36
N ALA A 196 3.36 -1.72 -9.45
CA ALA A 196 4.49 -1.07 -8.80
C ALA A 196 4.75 0.33 -9.38
N LEU A 197 4.74 0.44 -10.70
CA LEU A 197 4.99 1.71 -11.40
C LEU A 197 3.84 2.69 -11.16
N THR A 198 2.59 2.23 -11.19
CA THR A 198 1.40 3.03 -10.84
C THR A 198 1.47 3.48 -9.38
N THR A 199 1.75 2.58 -8.44
CA THR A 199 1.93 2.94 -7.01
C THR A 199 3.02 4.01 -6.84
N TYR A 200 4.14 3.88 -7.56
CA TYR A 200 5.22 4.84 -7.47
C TYR A 200 4.86 6.21 -8.07
N THR A 201 4.22 6.21 -9.23
CA THR A 201 4.00 7.43 -10.00
C THR A 201 2.70 8.15 -9.65
N ALA A 202 1.75 7.48 -8.98
CA ALA A 202 0.54 8.07 -8.43
C ALA A 202 0.63 8.25 -6.90
N ASP A 203 0.68 7.15 -6.15
CA ASP A 203 0.48 7.18 -4.70
C ASP A 203 1.69 7.78 -3.97
N HIS A 204 2.90 7.32 -4.29
CA HIS A 204 4.13 7.88 -3.71
C HIS A 204 4.32 9.33 -4.14
N GLN A 205 4.13 9.65 -5.42
CA GLN A 205 4.22 11.02 -5.95
C GLN A 205 3.21 11.98 -5.30
N SER A 206 2.00 11.51 -4.98
CA SER A 206 1.02 12.29 -4.20
C SER A 206 1.57 12.64 -2.82
N ARG A 207 2.22 11.69 -2.12
CA ARG A 207 2.89 11.95 -0.84
C ARG A 207 4.11 12.86 -0.97
N GLU A 208 4.80 12.83 -2.11
CA GLU A 208 5.90 13.75 -2.40
C GLU A 208 5.40 15.20 -2.45
N ARG A 209 4.20 15.45 -3.02
CA ARG A 209 3.56 16.78 -3.02
C ARG A 209 3.13 17.24 -1.63
N GLU A 210 2.78 16.31 -0.74
CA GLU A 210 2.46 16.62 0.67
C GLU A 210 3.71 17.01 1.48
N GLY A 211 4.91 16.61 1.04
CA GLY A 211 6.18 17.02 1.63
C GLY A 211 7.09 15.85 2.04
N LYS A 212 8.30 16.20 2.50
CA LYS A 212 9.38 15.24 2.78
C LYS A 212 9.01 14.18 3.82
N ASP A 213 8.31 14.59 4.88
CA ASP A 213 7.94 13.67 5.96
C ASP A 213 6.83 12.71 5.52
N ALA A 214 5.85 13.19 4.75
CA ALA A 214 4.76 12.36 4.22
C ALA A 214 5.29 11.27 3.29
N VAL A 215 6.21 11.64 2.37
CA VAL A 215 6.78 10.67 1.42
C VAL A 215 7.76 9.70 2.09
N ALA A 216 8.52 10.16 3.10
CA ALA A 216 9.39 9.27 3.89
C ALA A 216 8.55 8.26 4.70
N ALA A 217 7.46 8.71 5.33
CA ALA A 217 6.53 7.84 6.04
C ALA A 217 5.85 6.82 5.10
N TYR A 218 5.57 7.20 3.85
CA TYR A 218 5.04 6.27 2.84
C TYR A 218 6.05 5.17 2.48
N ARG A 219 7.33 5.52 2.30
CA ARG A 219 8.39 4.54 2.05
C ARG A 219 8.63 3.63 3.26
N MET A 220 8.68 4.19 4.47
CA MET A 220 8.77 3.41 5.70
C MET A 220 7.61 2.40 5.80
N ARG A 221 6.38 2.81 5.46
CA ARG A 221 5.22 1.91 5.41
C ARG A 221 5.41 0.77 4.41
N ALA A 222 5.99 1.04 3.24
CA ALA A 222 6.30 -0.01 2.27
C ALA A 222 7.31 -1.03 2.84
N LEU A 223 8.36 -0.57 3.51
CA LEU A 223 9.32 -1.45 4.19
C LEU A 223 8.64 -2.29 5.29
N SER A 224 7.79 -1.66 6.10
CA SER A 224 7.02 -2.34 7.16
C SER A 224 6.03 -3.37 6.61
N ASN A 225 5.32 -3.05 5.52
CA ASN A 225 4.42 -4.00 4.86
C ASN A 225 5.17 -5.24 4.39
N TYR A 226 6.34 -5.06 3.76
CA TYR A 226 7.18 -6.19 3.37
C TYR A 226 7.65 -6.99 4.58
N ALA A 227 8.11 -6.32 5.63
CA ALA A 227 8.57 -6.98 6.85
C ALA A 227 7.45 -7.75 7.58
N ASN A 228 6.21 -7.28 7.49
CA ASN A 228 5.07 -7.94 8.13
C ASN A 228 4.53 -9.12 7.32
N TYR A 229 4.50 -9.03 5.98
CA TYR A 229 3.77 -9.98 5.15
C TYR A 229 4.62 -10.83 4.21
N ALA A 230 5.85 -10.39 3.90
CA ALA A 230 6.72 -11.04 2.91
C ALA A 230 8.16 -11.27 3.42
N TYR A 231 8.43 -11.07 4.71
CA TYR A 231 9.78 -11.19 5.27
C TYR A 231 10.43 -12.56 5.04
N ASN A 232 9.64 -13.63 5.19
CA ASN A 232 10.08 -15.01 4.93
C ASN A 232 9.71 -15.50 3.52
N SER A 233 9.24 -14.61 2.64
CA SER A 233 8.85 -14.99 1.29
C SER A 233 10.06 -15.42 0.48
N VAL A 234 9.89 -16.48 -0.30
CA VAL A 234 10.85 -16.93 -1.31
C VAL A 234 10.51 -16.42 -2.71
N LYS A 235 9.42 -15.65 -2.86
CA LYS A 235 8.97 -15.13 -4.14
C LYS A 235 9.80 -13.90 -4.57
N PRO A 236 10.46 -13.94 -5.73
CA PRO A 236 11.06 -12.75 -6.34
C PRO A 236 9.99 -11.83 -6.95
N VAL A 237 10.35 -10.57 -7.21
CA VAL A 237 9.44 -9.60 -7.85
C VAL A 237 9.08 -10.04 -9.27
N SER A 238 10.00 -10.69 -9.98
CA SER A 238 9.73 -11.24 -11.32
C SER A 238 8.66 -12.34 -11.35
N SER A 239 8.32 -12.94 -10.21
CA SER A 239 7.24 -13.93 -10.10
C SER A 239 5.89 -13.32 -9.70
N PHE A 240 5.85 -12.02 -9.36
CA PHE A 240 4.61 -11.36 -8.97
C PHE A 240 3.68 -11.26 -10.18
N GLY A 241 2.48 -11.85 -10.08
CA GLY A 241 1.43 -11.72 -11.09
C GLY A 241 0.38 -10.71 -10.66
N TYR A 242 -0.33 -11.00 -9.56
CA TYR A 242 -1.44 -10.19 -9.07
C TYR A 242 -1.44 -10.15 -7.54
N GLY A 243 -2.05 -9.11 -6.97
CA GLY A 243 -2.20 -8.94 -5.53
C GLY A 243 -3.29 -9.82 -4.91
N THR A 244 -3.25 -11.14 -5.11
CA THR A 244 -4.26 -12.09 -4.58
C THR A 244 -4.10 -12.40 -3.09
N SER A 245 -2.93 -12.10 -2.51
CA SER A 245 -2.66 -12.22 -1.08
C SER A 245 -1.96 -10.97 -0.52
N THR A 246 -1.94 -10.83 0.80
CA THR A 246 -1.17 -9.77 1.49
C THR A 246 0.33 -9.87 1.22
N GLU A 247 0.86 -11.09 1.07
CA GLU A 247 2.24 -11.36 0.64
C GLU A 247 2.48 -10.81 -0.77
N ASP A 248 1.63 -11.14 -1.74
CA ASP A 248 1.79 -10.68 -3.13
C ASP A 248 1.69 -9.15 -3.21
N ARG A 249 0.79 -8.53 -2.43
CA ARG A 249 0.69 -7.07 -2.35
C ARG A 249 1.95 -6.43 -1.76
N ALA A 250 2.54 -7.04 -0.73
CA ALA A 250 3.79 -6.56 -0.15
C ALA A 250 4.96 -6.66 -1.15
N ILE A 251 4.98 -7.68 -2.01
CA ILE A 251 5.98 -7.82 -3.07
C ILE A 251 5.73 -6.81 -4.20
N GLY A 252 4.54 -6.81 -4.80
CA GLY A 252 4.21 -6.06 -6.00
C GLY A 252 3.95 -4.56 -5.77
N TYR A 253 3.44 -4.15 -4.62
CA TYR A 253 3.12 -2.74 -4.35
C TYR A 253 4.11 -2.08 -3.39
N SER A 254 4.76 -2.86 -2.52
CA SER A 254 5.72 -2.29 -1.55
C SER A 254 7.16 -2.44 -2.03
N LYS A 255 7.68 -3.67 -2.17
CA LYS A 255 9.06 -3.88 -2.63
C LYS A 255 9.28 -3.34 -4.04
N ALA A 256 8.42 -3.67 -5.00
CA ALA A 256 8.61 -3.26 -6.38
C ALA A 256 8.46 -1.74 -6.60
N MET A 257 7.59 -1.06 -5.84
CA MET A 257 7.54 0.41 -5.81
C MET A 257 8.89 1.01 -5.36
N MET A 258 9.50 0.44 -4.32
CA MET A 258 10.81 0.87 -3.86
C MET A 258 11.94 0.62 -4.88
N ILE A 259 11.79 -0.37 -5.78
CA ILE A 259 12.73 -0.57 -6.90
C ILE A 259 12.69 0.65 -7.82
N PHE A 260 11.50 1.13 -8.20
CA PHE A 260 11.39 2.35 -9.01
C PHE A 260 11.93 3.59 -8.28
N HIS A 261 11.71 3.69 -6.96
CA HIS A 261 12.29 4.78 -6.18
C HIS A 261 13.82 4.79 -6.17
N MET A 262 14.43 3.62 -5.95
CA MET A 262 15.88 3.49 -5.99
C MET A 262 16.42 3.71 -7.41
N LEU A 263 15.68 3.29 -8.45
CA LEU A 263 16.03 3.54 -9.84
C LEU A 263 16.05 5.05 -10.14
N ARG A 264 15.00 5.79 -9.76
CA ARG A 264 14.94 7.27 -9.87
C ARG A 264 16.12 7.92 -9.15
N SER A 265 16.48 7.41 -7.98
CA SER A 265 17.64 7.92 -7.21
C SER A 265 18.98 7.68 -7.91
N ILE A 266 19.08 6.66 -8.78
CA ILE A 266 20.29 6.34 -9.55
C ILE A 266 20.37 7.20 -10.82
N VAL A 267 19.28 7.28 -11.60
CA VAL A 267 19.28 7.97 -12.90
C VAL A 267 19.03 9.47 -12.78
N GLY A 268 18.40 9.92 -11.68
CA GLY A 268 17.94 11.30 -11.50
C GLY A 268 16.54 11.54 -12.08
N ASP A 269 15.87 12.60 -11.62
CA ASP A 269 14.46 12.87 -11.93
C ASP A 269 14.20 13.05 -13.42
N ASP A 270 15.00 13.88 -14.09
CA ASP A 270 14.83 14.18 -15.52
C ASP A 270 14.95 12.92 -16.37
N GLN A 271 15.97 12.10 -16.10
CA GLN A 271 16.21 10.85 -16.82
C GLN A 271 15.15 9.80 -16.48
N PHE A 272 14.65 9.77 -15.25
CA PHE A 272 13.59 8.84 -14.85
C PHE A 272 12.32 9.07 -15.68
N TYR A 273 11.81 10.30 -15.71
CA TYR A 273 10.59 10.60 -16.47
C TYR A 273 10.82 10.54 -17.99
N ALA A 274 12.01 10.90 -18.49
CA ALA A 274 12.37 10.69 -19.90
C ALA A 274 12.36 9.20 -20.27
N SER A 275 12.88 8.32 -19.39
CA SER A 275 12.89 6.88 -19.61
C SER A 275 11.48 6.27 -19.59
N LEU A 276 10.59 6.77 -18.72
CA LEU A 276 9.18 6.35 -18.73
C LEU A 276 8.49 6.75 -20.04
N ARG A 277 8.78 7.93 -20.57
CA ARG A 277 8.24 8.35 -21.88
C ARG A 277 8.75 7.46 -23.00
N ARG A 278 10.06 7.20 -23.04
CA ARG A 278 10.67 6.28 -24.00
C ARG A 278 10.06 4.88 -23.91
N PHE A 279 9.92 4.32 -22.70
CA PHE A 279 9.31 3.01 -22.49
C PHE A 279 7.88 2.97 -23.03
N TYR A 280 7.07 4.01 -22.78
CA TYR A 280 5.74 4.10 -23.34
C TYR A 280 5.75 4.19 -24.87
N ASP A 281 6.54 5.09 -25.45
CA ASP A 281 6.59 5.31 -26.89
C ASP A 281 7.03 4.04 -27.65
N ASP A 282 7.99 3.30 -27.10
CA ASP A 282 8.50 2.05 -27.69
C ASP A 282 7.49 0.88 -27.57
N ASN A 283 6.56 0.93 -26.60
CA ASN A 283 5.68 -0.21 -26.26
C ASN A 283 4.18 0.13 -26.23
N ALA A 284 3.76 1.28 -26.76
CA ALA A 284 2.38 1.73 -26.71
C ALA A 284 1.45 0.71 -27.40
N PHE A 285 0.46 0.24 -26.66
CA PHE A 285 -0.56 -0.74 -27.03
C PHE A 285 0.02 -2.11 -27.44
N THR A 286 1.20 -2.45 -26.96
CA THR A 286 1.81 -3.79 -27.03
C THR A 286 2.09 -4.31 -25.61
N LYS A 287 2.70 -5.49 -25.48
CA LYS A 287 3.14 -6.00 -24.18
C LYS A 287 4.57 -5.52 -23.90
N GLY A 288 4.76 -4.84 -22.77
CA GLY A 288 6.05 -4.49 -22.22
C GLY A 288 6.44 -5.39 -21.05
N SER A 289 7.73 -5.70 -20.95
CA SER A 289 8.34 -6.49 -19.89
C SER A 289 9.26 -5.63 -19.00
N TRP A 290 9.75 -6.19 -17.90
CA TRP A 290 10.82 -5.57 -17.12
C TRP A 290 12.10 -5.33 -17.92
N GLU A 291 12.36 -6.14 -18.94
CA GLU A 291 13.52 -5.98 -19.81
C GLU A 291 13.38 -4.75 -20.70
N ASP A 292 12.17 -4.50 -21.24
CA ASP A 292 11.88 -3.30 -22.03
C ASP A 292 12.01 -2.03 -21.17
N ILE A 293 11.59 -2.09 -19.89
CA ILE A 293 11.83 -1.02 -18.92
C ILE A 293 13.34 -0.81 -18.74
N ARG A 294 14.11 -1.88 -18.51
CA ARG A 294 15.57 -1.78 -18.36
C ARG A 294 16.19 -1.10 -19.58
N VAL A 295 15.90 -1.57 -20.79
CA VAL A 295 16.42 -1.03 -22.04
C VAL A 295 16.07 0.46 -22.18
N ALA A 296 14.82 0.86 -21.93
CA ALA A 296 14.42 2.27 -22.01
C ALA A 296 15.21 3.16 -21.03
N PHE A 297 15.49 2.67 -19.83
CA PHE A 297 16.29 3.37 -18.83
C PHE A 297 17.79 3.43 -19.18
N GLU A 298 18.36 2.35 -19.69
CA GLU A 298 19.77 2.34 -20.12
C GLU A 298 20.00 3.24 -21.35
N ASP A 299 19.13 3.16 -22.36
CA ASP A 299 19.19 3.98 -23.56
C ASP A 299 19.10 5.48 -23.25
N THR A 300 18.24 5.85 -22.31
CA THR A 300 17.98 7.26 -21.98
C THR A 300 19.04 7.82 -21.03
N SER A 301 19.44 7.07 -20.01
CA SER A 301 20.40 7.53 -18.99
C SER A 301 21.87 7.30 -19.34
N GLY A 302 22.17 6.39 -20.27
CA GLY A 302 23.52 5.94 -20.59
C GLY A 302 24.20 5.10 -19.50
N LEU A 303 23.46 4.68 -18.46
CA LEU A 303 23.98 3.85 -17.37
C LEU A 303 23.79 2.36 -17.67
N GLU A 304 24.74 1.53 -17.24
CA GLU A 304 24.55 0.07 -17.21
C GLU A 304 23.74 -0.32 -15.96
N LEU A 305 22.51 -0.80 -16.18
CA LEU A 305 21.52 -1.11 -15.15
C LEU A 305 21.21 -2.61 -15.04
N GLY A 306 21.80 -3.46 -15.89
CA GLY A 306 21.67 -4.93 -15.80
C GLY A 306 21.84 -5.50 -14.38
N TRP A 307 22.87 -5.05 -13.66
CA TRP A 307 23.10 -5.46 -12.26
C TRP A 307 21.96 -5.07 -11.32
N PHE A 308 21.30 -3.93 -11.57
CA PHE A 308 20.24 -3.38 -10.72
C PHE A 308 18.96 -4.20 -10.89
N PHE A 309 18.55 -4.41 -12.15
CA PHE A 309 17.35 -5.19 -12.47
C PHE A 309 17.53 -6.66 -12.06
N ASP A 310 18.66 -7.29 -12.34
CA ASP A 310 18.92 -8.67 -11.87
C ASP A 310 18.79 -8.76 -10.34
N GLN A 311 19.55 -7.93 -9.61
CA GLN A 311 19.57 -7.98 -8.15
C GLN A 311 18.19 -7.80 -7.53
N TRP A 312 17.39 -6.85 -8.02
CA TRP A 312 16.14 -6.47 -7.37
C TRP A 312 14.93 -7.26 -7.85
N LEU A 313 14.95 -7.74 -9.10
CA LEU A 313 13.84 -8.52 -9.64
C LEU A 313 13.95 -10.00 -9.32
N THR A 314 15.15 -10.60 -9.36
CA THR A 314 15.32 -12.07 -9.27
C THR A 314 15.56 -12.58 -7.85
N ARG A 315 15.98 -11.71 -6.92
CA ARG A 315 16.26 -12.09 -5.53
C ARG A 315 15.05 -11.85 -4.62
N ALA A 316 14.63 -12.90 -3.91
CA ALA A 316 13.69 -12.78 -2.80
C ALA A 316 14.35 -12.10 -1.57
N GLY A 317 13.54 -11.54 -0.68
CA GLY A 317 14.02 -10.84 0.52
C GLY A 317 14.66 -9.47 0.21
N GLY A 318 15.63 -9.06 1.01
CA GLY A 318 16.35 -7.79 0.86
C GLY A 318 17.56 -7.69 1.80
N PRO A 319 18.38 -6.64 1.66
CA PRO A 319 19.54 -6.45 2.54
C PRO A 319 19.11 -6.12 3.97
N LYS A 320 19.82 -6.67 4.95
CA LYS A 320 19.74 -6.25 6.36
C LYS A 320 20.95 -5.41 6.70
N LEU A 321 20.75 -4.21 7.21
CA LEU A 321 21.82 -3.27 7.51
C LEU A 321 22.05 -3.13 9.01
N SER A 322 23.30 -2.90 9.40
CA SER A 322 23.65 -2.52 10.77
C SER A 322 24.80 -1.50 10.82
N ILE A 323 24.88 -0.77 11.92
CA ILE A 323 25.95 0.19 12.21
C ILE A 323 26.85 -0.42 13.29
N GLU A 324 28.15 -0.48 13.04
CA GLU A 324 29.14 -0.99 13.99
C GLU A 324 30.31 -0.01 14.15
N ARG A 325 31.06 -0.16 15.25
CA ARG A 325 32.39 0.46 15.45
C ARG A 325 32.40 1.99 15.28
N VAL A 326 31.37 2.66 15.79
CA VAL A 326 31.31 4.13 15.82
C VAL A 326 32.45 4.67 16.69
N LYS A 327 33.21 5.63 16.16
CA LYS A 327 34.28 6.34 16.86
C LYS A 327 34.27 7.80 16.44
N LEU A 328 34.26 8.69 17.44
CA LEU A 328 34.48 10.12 17.28
C LEU A 328 35.83 10.49 17.89
N SER A 329 36.64 11.24 17.16
CA SER A 329 37.93 11.75 17.65
C SER A 329 38.14 13.19 17.22
N ARG A 330 38.93 13.96 17.99
CA ARG A 330 39.36 15.32 17.62
C ARG A 330 40.75 15.28 16.98
N GLY A 331 40.96 16.05 15.92
CA GLY A 331 42.29 16.23 15.34
C GLY A 331 43.11 17.28 16.07
N SER A 332 44.44 17.17 16.02
CA SER A 332 45.36 18.14 16.66
C SER A 332 45.38 19.52 16.02
N LYS A 333 44.92 19.67 14.76
CA LYS A 333 44.89 20.93 13.99
C LYS A 333 43.71 21.02 13.00
N SER A 334 42.70 20.15 13.11
CA SER A 334 41.64 19.99 12.12
C SER A 334 40.40 19.37 12.77
N PRO A 335 39.22 19.45 12.13
CA PRO A 335 37.92 19.21 12.74
C PRO A 335 37.66 17.81 13.28
N TYR A 336 36.45 17.58 13.80
CA TYR A 336 35.99 16.29 14.28
C TYR A 336 36.14 15.20 13.21
N ARG A 337 36.61 14.02 13.63
CA ARG A 337 36.76 12.83 12.79
C ARG A 337 35.78 11.77 13.26
N LEU A 338 34.72 11.57 12.49
CA LEU A 338 33.74 10.52 12.68
C LEU A 338 34.11 9.31 11.81
N SER A 339 34.16 8.12 12.41
CA SER A 339 34.25 6.88 11.66
C SER A 339 33.27 5.84 12.19
N PHE A 340 32.67 5.07 11.30
CA PHE A 340 31.76 3.98 11.62
C PHE A 340 31.81 2.95 10.49
N VAL A 341 31.19 1.79 10.70
CA VAL A 341 31.05 0.74 9.69
C VAL A 341 29.57 0.53 9.41
N ILE A 342 29.17 0.63 8.14
CA ILE A 342 27.88 0.13 7.68
C ILE A 342 28.13 -1.30 7.21
N LYS A 343 27.38 -2.26 7.75
CA LYS A 343 27.47 -3.68 7.41
C LYS A 343 26.15 -4.16 6.83
N GLN A 344 26.23 -5.17 5.97
CA GLN A 344 25.08 -5.91 5.47
C GLN A 344 25.29 -7.42 5.62
N GLU A 345 24.20 -8.15 5.87
CA GLU A 345 24.21 -9.62 5.86
C GLU A 345 24.20 -10.19 4.43
N PRO A 346 24.79 -11.38 4.17
CA PRO A 346 24.64 -12.05 2.89
C PRO A 346 23.17 -12.43 2.60
N PRO A 347 22.73 -12.47 1.32
CA PRO A 347 23.49 -12.11 0.12
C PRO A 347 23.71 -10.60 0.04
N PHE A 348 24.89 -10.18 -0.44
CA PHE A 348 25.23 -8.77 -0.50
C PHE A 348 24.59 -8.08 -1.70
N TYR A 349 24.07 -6.87 -1.45
CA TYR A 349 23.48 -5.98 -2.41
C TYR A 349 24.45 -4.82 -2.72
N ARG A 350 24.43 -4.36 -3.97
CA ARG A 350 24.95 -3.05 -4.34
C ARG A 350 23.93 -1.99 -3.95
N LEU A 351 24.29 -1.14 -2.99
CA LEU A 351 23.42 -0.11 -2.41
C LEU A 351 24.14 1.24 -2.41
N THR A 352 23.41 2.33 -2.63
CA THR A 352 23.88 3.71 -2.36
C THR A 352 23.06 4.27 -1.23
N VAL A 353 23.60 4.24 -0.01
CA VAL A 353 22.84 4.53 1.20
C VAL A 353 23.05 5.98 1.61
N PRO A 354 21.99 6.79 1.80
CA PRO A 354 22.12 8.13 2.34
C PRO A 354 22.44 8.06 3.84
N VAL A 355 23.37 8.91 4.27
CA VAL A 355 23.71 9.12 5.68
C VAL A 355 23.52 10.59 5.97
N LEU A 356 22.69 10.90 6.96
CA LEU A 356 22.44 12.25 7.43
C LEU A 356 23.18 12.44 8.75
N ILE A 357 24.05 13.44 8.81
CA ILE A 357 24.79 13.79 10.01
C ILE A 357 24.20 15.09 10.53
N GLU A 358 23.80 15.09 11.80
CA GLU A 358 23.42 16.29 12.52
C GLU A 358 24.65 16.83 13.25
N THR A 359 24.96 18.10 13.04
CA THR A 359 26.07 18.79 13.70
C THR A 359 25.55 20.04 14.41
N LEU A 360 26.36 20.64 15.29
CA LEU A 360 26.03 21.96 15.86
C LEU A 360 25.82 23.05 14.81
N GLY A 361 26.41 22.92 13.62
CA GLY A 361 26.24 23.86 12.51
C GLY A 361 25.08 23.55 11.57
N GLY A 362 24.36 22.44 11.76
CA GLY A 362 23.25 22.01 10.91
C GLY A 362 23.43 20.60 10.34
N MET A 363 22.62 20.29 9.31
CA MET A 363 22.52 18.95 8.73
C MET A 363 23.43 18.76 7.52
N GLU A 364 24.18 17.65 7.48
CA GLU A 364 25.02 17.26 6.36
C GLU A 364 24.60 15.91 5.78
N LYS A 365 24.23 15.85 4.49
CA LYS A 365 23.94 14.58 3.78
C LYS A 365 25.21 14.03 3.12
N ARG A 366 25.41 12.71 3.18
CA ARG A 366 26.48 11.96 2.51
C ARG A 366 25.91 10.70 1.86
N LEU A 367 26.36 10.35 0.67
CA LEU A 367 25.98 9.11 0.00
C LEU A 367 27.11 8.07 0.17
N VAL A 368 26.75 6.86 0.60
CA VAL A 368 27.70 5.78 0.86
C VAL A 368 27.36 4.57 0.02
N THR A 369 28.19 4.28 -0.98
CA THR A 369 28.01 3.07 -1.81
C THR A 369 28.58 1.81 -1.14
N LEU A 370 27.76 0.80 -0.90
CA LEU A 370 28.15 -0.53 -0.46
C LEU A 370 28.08 -1.52 -1.63
N THR A 371 29.15 -2.27 -1.88
CA THR A 371 29.20 -3.35 -2.88
C THR A 371 29.66 -4.70 -2.28
N LYS A 372 30.01 -4.69 -0.99
CA LYS A 372 30.50 -5.83 -0.21
C LYS A 372 29.74 -5.88 1.12
N GLY A 373 30.02 -6.90 1.93
CA GLY A 373 29.39 -7.08 3.24
C GLY A 373 29.60 -5.96 4.25
N SER A 374 30.58 -5.08 4.08
CA SER A 374 30.71 -3.89 4.92
C SER A 374 31.49 -2.78 4.24
N LYS A 375 31.29 -1.54 4.71
CA LYS A 375 32.08 -0.37 4.33
C LYS A 375 32.38 0.47 5.57
N ARG A 376 33.67 0.74 5.79
CA ARG A 376 34.10 1.71 6.79
C ARG A 376 33.95 3.12 6.22
N VAL A 377 33.14 3.94 6.87
CA VAL A 377 32.95 5.35 6.55
C VAL A 377 33.88 6.17 7.43
N LYS A 378 34.54 7.17 6.85
CA LYS A 378 35.41 8.13 7.55
C LYS A 378 35.04 9.53 7.06
N LEU A 379 34.57 10.37 7.96
CA LEU A 379 34.14 11.74 7.68
C LEU A 379 35.00 12.72 8.48
N LYS A 380 35.34 13.83 7.84
CA LYS A 380 35.86 15.03 8.50
C LYS A 380 34.69 16.00 8.60
N LEU A 381 34.43 16.52 9.79
CA LEU A 381 33.27 17.36 10.10
C LEU A 381 33.76 18.62 10.81
N ASP A 382 33.48 19.79 10.22
CA ASP A 382 33.94 21.08 10.74
C ASP A 382 33.39 21.36 12.15
N GLU A 383 32.16 20.93 12.41
CA GLU A 383 31.45 21.08 13.67
C GLU A 383 31.29 19.75 14.43
N ARG A 384 30.96 19.84 15.73
CA ARG A 384 30.69 18.65 16.56
C ARG A 384 29.46 17.91 16.00
N PRO A 385 29.56 16.60 15.67
CA PRO A 385 28.36 15.82 15.38
C PRO A 385 27.57 15.55 16.65
N LEU A 386 26.25 15.74 16.58
CA LEU A 386 25.27 15.42 17.61
C LEU A 386 24.67 14.03 17.39
N SER A 387 24.35 13.71 16.14
CA SER A 387 23.83 12.40 15.75
C SER A 387 24.21 12.07 14.30
N PHE A 388 24.06 10.82 13.91
CA PHE A 388 23.93 10.47 12.51
C PHE A 388 22.91 9.35 12.31
N GLU A 389 22.26 9.35 11.16
CA GLU A 389 21.24 8.39 10.78
C GLU A 389 21.53 7.85 9.37
N VAL A 390 21.51 6.53 9.24
CA VAL A 390 21.66 5.83 7.96
C VAL A 390 20.26 5.55 7.41
N ASP A 391 20.01 6.05 6.21
CA ASP A 391 18.74 5.98 5.49
C ASP A 391 17.52 6.58 6.21
N PRO A 392 17.60 7.83 6.73
CA PRO A 392 16.50 8.44 7.50
C PRO A 392 15.22 8.63 6.68
N GLY A 393 15.35 8.80 5.36
CA GLY A 393 14.22 8.95 4.44
C GLY A 393 13.58 7.63 4.02
N SER A 394 14.10 6.48 4.48
CA SER A 394 13.73 5.17 3.92
C SER A 394 13.87 5.13 2.39
N ASP A 395 14.95 5.69 1.86
CA ASP A 395 15.20 5.81 0.42
C ASP A 395 15.63 4.47 -0.20
N ILE A 396 16.02 3.48 0.63
CA ILE A 396 16.52 2.18 0.18
C ILE A 396 15.59 1.05 0.62
N PHE A 397 15.26 0.14 -0.30
CA PHE A 397 14.62 -1.11 0.09
C PHE A 397 15.57 -1.96 0.94
N ARG A 398 15.16 -2.25 2.18
CA ARG A 398 15.89 -3.10 3.11
C ARG A 398 14.92 -3.85 4.02
N LEU A 399 15.38 -4.98 4.56
CA LEU A 399 14.65 -5.64 5.62
C LEU A 399 14.85 -4.85 6.91
N LEU A 400 13.74 -4.38 7.48
CA LEU A 400 13.74 -3.69 8.77
C LEU A 400 14.18 -4.66 9.87
N SER A 401 15.02 -4.17 10.78
CA SER A 401 15.26 -4.87 12.04
C SER A 401 13.94 -4.98 12.82
N PRO A 402 13.71 -6.06 13.58
CA PRO A 402 12.51 -6.18 14.40
C PRO A 402 12.18 -4.96 15.28
N VAL A 403 13.21 -4.27 15.80
CA VAL A 403 13.07 -3.06 16.63
C VAL A 403 12.66 -1.80 15.86
N GLU A 404 12.81 -1.79 14.53
CA GLU A 404 12.43 -0.67 13.67
C GLU A 404 10.99 -0.74 13.20
N ILE A 405 10.37 -1.93 13.29
CA ILE A 405 8.99 -2.14 12.87
C ILE A 405 8.10 -1.67 14.01
N PRO A 406 7.31 -0.59 13.83
CA PRO A 406 6.33 -0.21 14.83
C PRO A 406 5.40 -1.38 15.12
N PRO A 407 4.99 -1.60 16.37
CA PRO A 407 3.91 -2.54 16.66
C PRO A 407 2.69 -2.13 15.82
N SER A 408 2.03 -3.09 15.17
CA SER A 408 0.85 -2.83 14.35
C SER A 408 -0.04 -4.08 14.29
N LEU A 409 -1.33 -3.88 14.01
CA LEU A 409 -2.25 -5.00 13.80
C LEU A 409 -1.84 -5.83 12.57
N ALA A 410 -1.25 -5.19 11.56
CA ALA A 410 -0.60 -5.85 10.43
C ALA A 410 0.51 -6.83 10.85
N THR A 411 1.36 -6.46 11.81
CA THR A 411 2.44 -7.33 12.32
C THR A 411 1.90 -8.58 13.02
N VAL A 412 0.81 -8.43 13.78
CA VAL A 412 0.16 -9.53 14.49
C VAL A 412 -0.48 -10.49 13.49
N LEU A 413 -1.29 -9.96 12.57
CA LEU A 413 -2.01 -10.72 11.54
C LEU A 413 -1.12 -11.31 10.45
N GLY A 414 0.07 -10.73 10.21
CA GLY A 414 1.04 -11.25 9.26
C GLY A 414 1.79 -12.48 9.74
N ASN A 415 1.67 -12.84 11.02
CA ASN A 415 2.29 -14.04 11.56
C ASN A 415 1.55 -15.31 11.11
N LYS A 416 2.28 -16.43 10.95
CA LYS A 416 1.72 -17.70 10.46
C LYS A 416 0.61 -18.25 11.35
N GLU A 417 0.69 -17.99 12.65
CA GLU A 417 -0.28 -18.42 13.65
C GLU A 417 -0.70 -17.21 14.49
N SER A 418 -2.01 -17.01 14.62
CA SER A 418 -2.60 -15.92 15.40
C SER A 418 -3.82 -16.44 16.17
N ILE A 419 -3.84 -16.19 17.49
CA ILE A 419 -4.81 -16.78 18.42
C ILE A 419 -5.52 -15.67 19.19
N LEU A 420 -6.85 -15.75 19.25
CA LEU A 420 -7.71 -14.93 20.11
C LEU A 420 -7.86 -15.60 21.47
N VAL A 421 -7.56 -14.89 22.56
CA VAL A 421 -7.63 -15.41 23.92
C VAL A 421 -8.71 -14.67 24.71
N LEU A 422 -9.77 -15.39 25.06
CA LEU A 422 -10.87 -14.85 25.86
C LEU A 422 -10.71 -15.19 27.36
N PRO A 423 -11.19 -14.33 28.28
CA PRO A 423 -11.31 -14.67 29.69
C PRO A 423 -12.07 -15.99 29.90
N ALA A 424 -11.61 -16.83 30.83
CA ALA A 424 -12.36 -18.03 31.22
C ALA A 424 -13.65 -17.72 32.00
N ASP A 425 -13.71 -16.57 32.69
CA ASP A 425 -14.93 -16.11 33.36
C ASP A 425 -16.05 -15.82 32.33
N VAL A 426 -17.21 -16.45 32.52
CA VAL A 426 -18.34 -16.39 31.57
C VAL A 426 -18.86 -14.96 31.40
N HIS A 427 -18.96 -14.20 32.49
CA HIS A 427 -19.46 -12.83 32.46
C HIS A 427 -18.51 -11.90 31.68
N SER A 428 -17.20 -12.05 31.89
CA SER A 428 -16.17 -11.31 31.16
C SER A 428 -16.04 -11.76 29.71
N SER A 429 -16.13 -13.06 29.44
CA SER A 429 -16.10 -13.64 28.10
C SER A 429 -17.24 -13.12 27.22
N LEU A 430 -18.48 -13.13 27.72
CA LEU A 430 -19.67 -12.66 26.99
C LEU A 430 -19.52 -11.22 26.46
N ARG A 431 -18.82 -10.34 27.20
CA ARG A 431 -18.57 -8.96 26.78
C ARG A 431 -17.70 -8.86 25.52
N TYR A 432 -16.76 -9.79 25.36
CA TYR A 432 -15.78 -9.79 24.27
C TYR A 432 -16.16 -10.75 23.12
N GLN A 433 -17.12 -11.65 23.32
CA GLN A 433 -17.48 -12.68 22.35
C GLN A 433 -17.94 -12.13 20.99
N LEU A 434 -18.72 -11.04 20.95
CA LEU A 434 -19.20 -10.48 19.69
C LEU A 434 -18.04 -9.93 18.83
N ILE A 435 -17.18 -9.11 19.42
CA ILE A 435 -16.00 -8.58 18.71
C ILE A 435 -15.00 -9.68 18.36
N ALA A 436 -14.79 -10.67 19.23
CA ALA A 436 -13.92 -11.81 18.95
C ALA A 436 -14.48 -12.66 17.79
N LYS A 437 -15.80 -12.82 17.68
CA LYS A 437 -16.44 -13.51 16.55
C LYS A 437 -16.21 -12.77 15.23
N THR A 438 -16.32 -11.45 15.22
CA THR A 438 -16.04 -10.63 14.02
C THR A 438 -14.58 -10.76 13.60
N ILE A 439 -13.64 -10.55 14.53
CA ILE A 439 -12.20 -10.64 14.23
C ILE A 439 -11.83 -12.06 13.80
N LYS A 440 -12.38 -13.09 14.44
CA LYS A 440 -12.20 -14.49 14.04
C LYS A 440 -12.62 -14.71 12.59
N HIS A 441 -13.79 -14.21 12.21
CA HIS A 441 -14.34 -14.40 10.87
C HIS A 441 -13.48 -13.69 9.82
N ASP A 442 -13.14 -12.43 10.08
CA ASP A 442 -12.44 -11.59 9.10
C ASP A 442 -10.99 -12.03 8.86
N PHE A 443 -10.36 -12.68 9.85
CA PHE A 443 -8.95 -13.08 9.79
C PHE A 443 -8.71 -14.59 9.95
N ALA A 444 -9.76 -15.41 10.01
CA ALA A 444 -9.69 -16.87 10.17
C ALA A 444 -8.87 -17.36 11.38
N LEU A 445 -9.00 -16.69 12.54
CA LEU A 445 -8.18 -16.96 13.73
C LEU A 445 -8.71 -18.12 14.60
N GLU A 446 -7.81 -18.78 15.33
CA GLU A 446 -8.19 -19.70 16.41
C GLU A 446 -8.67 -18.90 17.64
N VAL A 447 -9.63 -19.44 18.39
CA VAL A 447 -10.07 -18.86 19.68
C VAL A 447 -9.79 -19.85 20.80
N LYS A 448 -9.05 -19.41 21.81
CA LYS A 448 -8.76 -20.16 23.04
C LYS A 448 -9.28 -19.39 24.26
N GLY A 449 -9.62 -20.10 25.33
CA GLY A 449 -9.78 -19.51 26.65
C GLY A 449 -8.41 -19.26 27.30
N ASP A 450 -8.35 -18.32 28.23
CA ASP A 450 -7.10 -18.00 28.92
C ASP A 450 -6.52 -19.17 29.75
N THR A 451 -7.33 -20.18 30.10
CA THR A 451 -6.88 -21.48 30.67
C THR A 451 -6.06 -22.33 29.73
N GLN A 452 -6.22 -22.15 28.42
CA GLN A 452 -5.69 -23.03 27.39
C GLN A 452 -4.39 -22.51 26.80
N VAL A 453 -3.92 -21.34 27.25
CA VAL A 453 -2.66 -20.73 26.82
C VAL A 453 -1.73 -20.64 28.03
N THR A 454 -0.57 -21.24 27.91
CA THR A 454 0.47 -21.26 28.94
C THR A 454 1.33 -20.00 28.88
N GLN A 455 2.05 -19.73 29.98
CA GLN A 455 3.00 -18.61 30.00
C GLN A 455 4.13 -18.81 28.99
N ASP A 456 4.68 -20.02 28.88
CA ASP A 456 5.78 -20.33 27.97
C ASP A 456 5.38 -20.12 26.50
N GLU A 457 4.16 -20.54 26.11
CA GLU A 457 3.62 -20.27 24.77
C GLU A 457 3.54 -18.76 24.48
N LEU A 458 3.13 -17.96 25.46
CA LEU A 458 3.04 -16.49 25.33
C LEU A 458 4.42 -15.81 25.37
N LEU A 459 5.41 -16.41 26.02
CA LEU A 459 6.72 -15.79 26.25
C LEU A 459 7.74 -16.18 25.17
N GLU A 460 7.70 -17.41 24.69
CA GLU A 460 8.73 -18.05 23.85
C GLU A 460 8.17 -18.72 22.58
N GLY A 461 6.83 -18.81 22.43
CA GLY A 461 6.18 -19.35 21.24
C GLY A 461 6.38 -18.53 19.96
N GLN A 462 5.79 -19.02 18.86
CA GLN A 462 5.86 -18.37 17.54
C GLN A 462 4.54 -17.73 17.09
N ALA A 463 3.44 -17.95 17.82
CA ALA A 463 2.14 -17.38 17.51
C ALA A 463 2.05 -15.91 17.94
N SER A 464 1.10 -15.17 17.36
CA SER A 464 0.66 -13.88 17.89
C SER A 464 -0.63 -14.04 18.69
N TYR A 465 -0.79 -13.30 19.78
CA TYR A 465 -1.93 -13.45 20.69
C TYR A 465 -2.72 -12.16 20.85
N PHE A 466 -4.04 -12.23 20.65
CA PHE A 466 -4.98 -11.18 21.00
C PHE A 466 -5.58 -11.48 22.37
N ILE A 467 -5.14 -10.76 23.40
CA ILE A 467 -5.61 -11.00 24.77
C ILE A 467 -6.81 -10.10 25.06
N PHE A 468 -7.96 -10.71 25.37
CA PHE A 468 -9.16 -9.97 25.77
C PHE A 468 -9.30 -9.93 27.28
N GLY A 469 -9.62 -8.76 27.83
CA GLY A 469 -9.80 -8.55 29.26
C GLY A 469 -8.61 -7.84 29.92
N GLY A 470 -8.93 -7.02 30.92
CA GLY A 470 -7.97 -6.25 31.71
C GLY A 470 -7.48 -6.97 32.96
N GLU A 471 -6.84 -6.20 33.85
CA GLU A 471 -6.37 -6.65 35.16
C GLU A 471 -7.52 -7.29 35.96
N GLY A 472 -7.37 -8.55 36.34
CA GLY A 472 -8.39 -9.33 37.07
C GLY A 472 -9.50 -9.95 36.21
N GLU A 473 -9.57 -9.65 34.90
CA GLU A 473 -10.51 -10.31 33.98
C GLU A 473 -9.83 -11.46 33.21
N ASN A 474 -8.59 -11.26 32.74
CA ASN A 474 -7.82 -12.27 32.02
C ASN A 474 -6.55 -12.64 32.80
N ARG A 475 -6.32 -13.93 33.03
CA ARG A 475 -5.16 -14.39 33.82
C ARG A 475 -3.80 -14.01 33.20
N LEU A 476 -3.76 -13.81 31.89
CA LEU A 476 -2.54 -13.53 31.14
C LEU A 476 -2.24 -12.02 31.08
N PHE A 477 -3.14 -11.18 31.62
CA PHE A 477 -3.03 -9.73 31.52
C PHE A 477 -1.73 -9.19 32.13
N ASP A 478 -1.33 -9.67 33.31
CA ASP A 478 -0.13 -9.17 33.98
C ASP A 478 1.14 -9.43 33.16
N LEU A 479 1.22 -10.58 32.47
CA LEU A 479 2.31 -10.88 31.54
C LEU A 479 2.32 -9.97 30.32
N VAL A 480 1.12 -9.60 29.82
CA VAL A 480 0.97 -8.67 28.70
C VAL A 480 1.41 -7.27 29.11
N LYS A 481 1.02 -6.84 30.31
CA LYS A 481 1.31 -5.51 30.87
C LYS A 481 2.81 -5.22 30.92
N GLU A 482 3.63 -6.21 31.28
CA GLU A 482 5.10 -6.10 31.29
C GLU A 482 5.74 -5.99 29.90
N ARG A 483 4.98 -6.26 28.84
CA ARG A 483 5.43 -6.26 27.44
C ARG A 483 4.85 -5.11 26.61
N LEU A 484 4.11 -4.19 27.24
CA LEU A 484 3.55 -3.03 26.54
C LEU A 484 4.65 -2.06 26.08
N PRO A 485 4.46 -1.38 24.93
CA PRO A 485 5.43 -0.41 24.41
C PRO A 485 5.65 0.78 25.35
N GLU A 486 6.84 1.39 25.27
CA GLU A 486 7.15 2.66 25.93
C GLU A 486 6.14 3.74 25.49
N GLY A 487 5.47 4.39 26.43
CA GLY A 487 4.41 5.38 26.17
C GLY A 487 2.98 4.86 26.32
N LEU A 488 2.79 3.56 26.58
CA LEU A 488 1.52 2.98 26.97
C LEU A 488 1.55 2.52 28.43
N VAL A 489 0.59 2.98 29.23
CA VAL A 489 0.39 2.52 30.60
C VAL A 489 -1.05 2.07 30.76
N VAL A 490 -1.27 0.86 31.26
CA VAL A 490 -2.62 0.37 31.61
C VAL A 490 -2.67 0.10 33.11
N GLY A 491 -3.68 0.64 33.78
CA GLY A 491 -3.93 0.44 35.20
C GLY A 491 -5.40 0.11 35.46
N LYS A 492 -5.73 -0.14 36.72
CA LYS A 492 -7.10 -0.43 37.12
C LYS A 492 -8.00 0.79 36.87
N GLY A 493 -8.92 0.66 35.90
CA GLY A 493 -9.88 1.73 35.55
C GLY A 493 -9.32 2.87 34.70
N PHE A 494 -8.09 2.74 34.16
CA PHE A 494 -7.53 3.75 33.26
C PHE A 494 -6.45 3.19 32.32
N PHE A 495 -6.22 3.88 31.21
CA PHE A 495 -5.01 3.73 30.41
C PHE A 495 -4.46 5.11 30.01
N MET A 496 -3.16 5.17 29.73
CA MET A 496 -2.48 6.35 29.20
C MET A 496 -1.78 5.99 27.91
N VAL A 497 -1.99 6.78 26.87
CA VAL A 497 -1.32 6.62 25.57
C VAL A 497 -0.68 7.94 25.21
N GLU A 498 0.64 7.93 25.02
CA GLU A 498 1.43 9.13 24.65
C GLU A 498 1.16 10.31 25.59
N GLY A 499 1.11 10.03 26.91
CA GLY A 499 0.86 11.04 27.94
C GLY A 499 -0.61 11.48 28.08
N VAL A 500 -1.53 11.01 27.23
CA VAL A 500 -2.96 11.29 27.37
C VAL A 500 -3.64 10.20 28.18
N ARG A 501 -4.27 10.57 29.30
CA ARG A 501 -5.00 9.67 30.20
C ARG A 501 -6.47 9.51 29.79
N TYR A 502 -6.97 8.28 29.90
CA TYR A 502 -8.34 7.89 29.67
C TYR A 502 -8.85 7.08 30.87
N ASP A 503 -9.84 7.61 31.59
CA ASP A 503 -10.49 6.96 32.74
C ASP A 503 -11.78 6.23 32.30
N TYR A 504 -12.06 5.06 32.87
CA TYR A 504 -13.28 4.30 32.57
C TYR A 504 -13.75 3.44 33.76
N LYS A 505 -15.06 3.18 33.81
CA LYS A 505 -15.69 2.36 34.86
C LYS A 505 -15.68 0.87 34.56
N ASP A 506 -15.75 0.47 33.29
CA ASP A 506 -15.79 -0.94 32.85
C ASP A 506 -15.19 -1.12 31.45
N SER A 507 -14.65 -2.33 31.21
CA SER A 507 -14.01 -2.85 29.99
C SER A 507 -12.63 -2.30 29.65
N VAL A 508 -11.64 -3.21 29.58
CA VAL A 508 -10.32 -2.99 28.97
C VAL A 508 -10.04 -4.19 28.08
N LEU A 509 -9.94 -3.94 26.79
CA LEU A 509 -9.29 -4.87 25.88
C LEU A 509 -7.88 -4.32 25.63
N VAL A 510 -6.86 -5.18 25.66
CA VAL A 510 -5.46 -4.86 25.34
C VAL A 510 -4.92 -5.99 24.47
N ALA A 511 -4.90 -5.81 23.15
CA ALA A 511 -4.38 -6.82 22.21
C ALA A 511 -3.37 -6.17 21.25
N ALA A 512 -2.23 -6.76 20.88
CA ALA A 512 -1.81 -8.16 20.81
C ALA A 512 -0.28 -8.31 20.98
N ILE A 513 0.18 -9.47 21.47
CA ILE A 513 1.61 -9.80 21.62
C ILE A 513 2.09 -10.56 20.38
N SER A 514 3.13 -10.07 19.72
CA SER A 514 3.96 -10.91 18.84
C SER A 514 5.04 -11.54 19.71
N VAL A 515 5.02 -12.86 19.88
CA VAL A 515 5.94 -13.55 20.78
C VAL A 515 7.36 -13.52 20.20
N GLY A 516 8.34 -13.13 21.03
CA GLY A 516 9.77 -13.08 20.68
C GLY A 516 10.41 -11.69 20.64
N ASP A 517 9.65 -10.59 20.66
CA ASP A 517 10.22 -9.23 20.68
C ASP A 517 9.32 -8.22 21.41
N LYS A 518 9.84 -7.60 22.49
CA LYS A 518 9.14 -6.55 23.25
C LYS A 518 8.78 -5.33 22.38
N GLY A 519 9.47 -5.10 21.27
CA GLY A 519 9.20 -3.99 20.35
C GLY A 519 7.95 -4.14 19.47
N ARG A 520 7.28 -5.30 19.48
CA ARG A 520 6.18 -5.63 18.55
C ARG A 520 4.80 -5.78 19.19
N THR A 521 4.64 -5.41 20.46
CA THR A 521 3.34 -5.49 21.15
C THR A 521 2.40 -4.38 20.70
N LEU A 522 1.32 -4.75 20.01
CA LEU A 522 0.20 -3.86 19.68
C LEU A 522 -0.65 -3.58 20.92
N ALA A 523 -1.25 -2.39 20.99
CA ALA A 523 -2.32 -2.13 21.94
C ALA A 523 -3.57 -1.55 21.27
N ILE A 524 -4.62 -2.37 21.25
CA ILE A 524 -5.97 -1.92 20.95
C ILE A 524 -6.69 -1.76 22.29
N LEU A 525 -7.07 -0.53 22.63
CA LEU A 525 -7.64 -0.12 23.92
C LEU A 525 -9.08 0.35 23.76
N PHE A 526 -9.91 -0.08 24.69
CA PHE A 526 -11.34 0.25 24.74
C PHE A 526 -11.68 0.75 26.14
N GLY A 527 -12.55 1.75 26.24
CA GLY A 527 -13.04 2.24 27.53
C GLY A 527 -14.53 2.57 27.49
N GLY A 528 -15.32 1.91 28.36
CA GLY A 528 -16.72 2.27 28.63
C GLY A 528 -17.70 2.01 27.48
N LEU A 529 -17.43 1.00 26.65
CA LEU A 529 -18.24 0.65 25.47
C LEU A 529 -19.14 -0.55 25.73
N SER A 530 -20.36 -0.49 25.21
CA SER A 530 -21.31 -1.62 25.21
C SER A 530 -20.90 -2.71 24.22
N ALA A 531 -21.44 -3.93 24.40
CA ALA A 531 -21.17 -5.06 23.51
C ALA A 531 -21.50 -4.78 22.03
N GLY A 532 -22.58 -4.03 21.76
CA GLY A 532 -22.94 -3.62 20.39
C GLY A 532 -22.05 -2.53 19.81
N GLU A 533 -21.44 -1.67 20.64
CA GLU A 533 -20.41 -0.72 20.20
C GLU A 533 -19.10 -1.45 19.85
N LEU A 534 -18.73 -2.46 20.63
CA LEU A 534 -17.57 -3.32 20.36
C LEU A 534 -17.72 -4.10 19.04
N GLU A 535 -18.90 -4.63 18.74
CA GLU A 535 -19.19 -5.32 17.47
C GLU A 535 -18.98 -4.40 16.25
N ARG A 536 -19.52 -3.17 16.31
CA ARG A 536 -19.31 -2.16 15.25
C ARG A 536 -17.84 -1.78 15.08
N ILE A 537 -17.06 -1.80 16.16
CA ILE A 537 -15.62 -1.56 16.08
C ILE A 537 -14.91 -2.75 15.42
N GLY A 538 -15.30 -3.99 15.74
CA GLY A 538 -14.78 -5.19 15.08
C GLY A 538 -14.84 -5.09 13.56
N GLN A 539 -15.97 -4.64 13.01
CA GLN A 539 -16.16 -4.43 11.56
C GLN A 539 -15.25 -3.37 10.95
N ARG A 540 -14.74 -2.43 11.76
CA ARG A 540 -13.86 -1.33 11.30
C ARG A 540 -12.38 -1.63 11.50
N ILE A 541 -12.04 -2.56 12.40
CA ILE A 541 -10.66 -2.81 12.81
C ILE A 541 -9.81 -3.36 11.66
N SER A 542 -10.44 -4.09 10.73
CA SER A 542 -9.85 -4.60 9.49
C SER A 542 -9.31 -3.52 8.56
N HIS A 543 -9.85 -2.29 8.66
CA HIS A 543 -9.38 -1.15 7.89
C HIS A 543 -8.29 -0.33 8.59
N LEU A 544 -7.94 -0.67 9.83
CA LEU A 544 -7.01 0.09 10.68
C LEU A 544 -5.72 -0.68 10.97
N THR A 545 -5.39 -1.66 10.13
CA THR A 545 -4.29 -2.62 10.36
C THR A 545 -2.90 -1.98 10.46
N SER A 546 -2.71 -0.82 9.85
CA SER A 546 -1.43 -0.08 9.85
C SER A 546 -1.17 0.76 11.10
N LYS A 547 -2.08 0.80 12.07
CA LYS A 547 -1.95 1.60 13.30
C LYS A 547 -1.30 0.79 14.42
N GLY A 548 -0.47 1.46 15.22
CA GLY A 548 0.23 0.86 16.37
C GLY A 548 -0.48 1.02 17.71
N PHE A 549 -1.45 1.93 17.78
CA PHE A 549 -2.49 1.87 18.79
C PHE A 549 -3.83 2.33 18.24
N LEU A 550 -4.90 1.79 18.82
CA LEU A 550 -6.28 2.23 18.59
C LEU A 550 -6.92 2.45 19.96
N VAL A 551 -7.52 3.61 20.16
CA VAL A 551 -8.25 3.98 21.37
C VAL A 551 -9.69 4.27 20.99
N PHE A 552 -10.60 3.46 21.51
CA PHE A 552 -12.04 3.68 21.37
C PHE A 552 -12.62 4.03 22.74
N THR A 553 -13.20 5.22 22.86
CA THR A 553 -13.86 5.66 24.10
C THR A 553 -15.24 6.24 23.79
N ARG A 554 -16.17 6.07 24.72
CA ARG A 554 -17.51 6.63 24.60
C ARG A 554 -17.42 8.16 24.57
N GLY A 555 -17.95 8.78 23.51
CA GLY A 555 -18.02 10.24 23.36
C GLY A 555 -16.77 10.94 22.80
N ALA A 556 -15.58 10.32 22.84
CA ALA A 556 -14.35 10.94 22.31
C ALA A 556 -13.94 10.46 20.89
N GLY A 557 -14.68 9.51 20.32
CA GLY A 557 -14.39 8.96 18.98
C GLY A 557 -13.21 7.99 18.95
N LEU A 558 -12.73 7.69 17.74
CA LEU A 558 -11.55 6.84 17.49
C LEU A 558 -10.30 7.72 17.50
N LYS A 559 -9.37 7.44 18.43
CA LYS A 559 -8.01 7.96 18.35
C LYS A 559 -7.06 6.84 17.92
N HIS A 560 -6.17 7.12 16.99
CA HIS A 560 -5.21 6.14 16.50
C HIS A 560 -3.87 6.79 16.23
N GLY A 561 -2.80 6.02 16.37
CA GLY A 561 -1.45 6.47 16.07
C GLY A 561 -0.53 5.29 15.79
N THR A 562 0.75 5.58 15.67
CA THR A 562 1.82 4.59 15.52
C THR A 562 2.90 4.97 16.52
N PHE A 563 3.26 4.05 17.42
CA PHE A 563 4.45 4.24 18.24
C PHE A 563 5.67 4.34 17.32
N GLU A 564 6.61 5.25 17.60
CA GLU A 564 7.85 5.29 16.83
C GLU A 564 8.65 4.00 17.07
N GLY A 565 8.99 3.29 15.98
CA GLY A 565 9.97 2.21 16.06
C GLY A 565 11.34 2.78 16.44
N ARG A 566 12.17 2.00 17.15
CA ARG A 566 13.53 2.44 17.46
C ARG A 566 14.31 2.57 16.15
N LYS A 567 14.99 3.69 15.96
CA LYS A 567 15.86 3.92 14.80
C LYS A 567 17.17 3.14 14.98
N SER A 568 17.17 1.85 14.63
CA SER A 568 18.36 0.97 14.77
C SER A 568 19.57 1.45 13.97
N LEU A 569 19.31 2.27 12.94
CA LEU A 569 20.29 2.90 12.07
C LEU A 569 20.60 4.36 12.45
N ARG A 570 20.31 4.77 13.68
CA ARG A 570 20.68 6.07 14.24
C ARG A 570 21.67 5.88 15.39
N TYR A 571 22.62 6.80 15.47
CA TYR A 571 23.56 6.89 16.60
C TYR A 571 23.59 8.32 17.12
N GLU A 572 23.41 8.49 18.42
CA GLU A 572 23.49 9.76 19.12
C GLU A 572 24.76 9.81 19.95
N PHE A 573 25.48 10.93 19.89
CA PHE A 573 26.67 11.14 20.71
C PHE A 573 26.22 11.71 22.05
N ASN A 574 26.34 10.89 23.11
CA ASN A 574 26.18 11.40 24.47
C ASN A 574 27.27 12.43 24.77
N ASP A 575 26.93 13.39 25.63
CA ASP A 575 27.80 14.52 25.96
C ASP A 575 29.13 14.13 26.63
#